data_AF-A0A1R1XXN5-F1
#
_entry.id   AF-A0A1R1XXN5-F1
#
_cell.length_a   1.000
_cell.length_b   1.000
_cell.length_c   1.000
_cell.angle_alpha   90.00
_cell.angle_beta   90.00
_cell.angle_gamma   90.00
#
_symmetry.space_group_name_H-M   'P 1'
#
loop_
_entity.id
_entity.type
_entity.pdbx_description
1 polymer ?
#
loop_
_entity_poly.entity_id
_entity_poly.type
_entity_poly.pdbx_seq_one_letter_code
_entity_poly.pdbx_strand_id
1 'polypeptide(L)'
;MSENRCRPIQTVIDQATRMVAKVGKNAAMERIREELGISSVFLRTSTARERAYIKWPASKTWIADLINQPIKAQKSTWVTGCSRWIKKYCTKNAAGQT
;
A
#
# COMPACT_ATOMS: atom_id res chain seq x y z
N MET A 1 -1.21 -5.54 0.86
CA MET A 1 -1.44 -5.26 2.29
C MET A 1 -0.71 -6.36 3.03
N SER A 2 0.17 -6.08 3.99
CA SER A 2 0.84 -7.15 4.75
C SER A 2 0.06 -7.47 6.02
N GLU A 3 0.10 -8.72 6.46
CA GLU A 3 -0.60 -9.17 7.66
C GLU A 3 -0.22 -8.35 8.90
N ASN A 4 1.07 -8.04 9.05
CA ASN A 4 1.58 -7.20 10.14
C ASN A 4 0.91 -5.83 10.21
N ARG A 5 0.51 -5.26 9.06
CA ARG A 5 -0.17 -3.96 9.00
C ARG A 5 -1.66 -4.08 9.35
N CYS A 6 -2.26 -5.25 9.16
CA CYS A 6 -3.65 -5.54 9.55
C CYS A 6 -3.78 -5.96 11.02
N ARG A 7 -2.69 -6.39 11.66
CA ARG A 7 -2.68 -6.94 13.02
C ARG A 7 -3.38 -6.05 14.07
N PRO A 8 -3.14 -4.72 14.16
CA PRO A 8 -3.79 -3.88 15.17
C PRO A 8 -5.31 -3.88 15.04
N ILE A 9 -5.82 -3.77 13.81
CA ILE A 9 -7.26 -3.75 13.53
C ILE A 9 -7.86 -5.13 13.80
N GLN A 10 -7.16 -6.21 13.41
CA GLN A 10 -7.60 -7.58 13.67
C GLN A 10 -7.74 -7.84 15.18
N THR A 11 -6.78 -7.38 16.00
CA THR A 11 -6.84 -7.54 17.46
C THR A 11 -8.07 -6.87 18.08
N VAL A 12 -8.41 -5.65 17.65
CA VAL A 12 -9.60 -4.95 18.13
C VAL A 12 -10.88 -5.72 17.77
N ILE A 13 -10.97 -6.21 16.53
CA ILE A 13 -12.12 -7.02 16.08
C ILE A 13 -12.22 -8.32 16.86
N ASP A 14 -11.10 -8.98 17.13
CA ASP A 14 -11.09 -10.24 17.89
C ASP A 14 -11.56 -10.03 19.32
N GLN A 15 -11.13 -8.94 19.95
CA GLN A 15 -11.56 -8.58 21.30
C GLN A 15 -13.07 -8.30 21.35
N ALA A 16 -13.60 -7.55 20.37
CA ALA A 16 -15.03 -7.31 20.24
C ALA A 16 -15.80 -8.62 20.01
N THR A 17 -15.31 -9.46 19.10
CA THR A 17 -15.89 -10.77 18.80
C THR A 17 -15.96 -11.66 20.05
N ARG A 18 -14.90 -11.69 20.87
CA ARG A 18 -14.89 -12.44 22.14
C ARG A 18 -15.95 -11.93 23.13
N MET A 19 -16.09 -10.61 23.25
CA MET A 19 -17.09 -10.01 24.15
C MET A 19 -18.51 -10.37 23.71
N VAL A 20 -18.80 -10.30 22.40
CA VAL A 20 -20.12 -10.65 21.84
C VAL A 20 -20.43 -12.13 22.01
N ALA A 21 -19.46 -13.02 21.74
CA ALA A 21 -19.62 -14.45 21.89
C ALA A 21 -19.54 -14.95 23.35
N LYS A 22 -19.32 -14.06 24.33
CA LYS A 22 -19.20 -14.36 25.76
C LYS A 22 -18.23 -15.51 26.08
N VAL A 23 -17.11 -15.55 25.36
CA VAL A 23 -16.10 -16.62 25.45
C VAL A 23 -14.83 -16.14 26.14
N GLY A 24 -14.25 -17.03 26.95
CA GLY A 24 -13.01 -16.76 27.69
C GLY A 24 -11.77 -16.63 26.80
N LYS A 25 -10.66 -16.19 27.39
CA LYS A 25 -9.37 -15.99 26.71
C LYS A 25 -8.80 -17.27 26.06
N ASN A 26 -9.13 -18.43 26.61
CA ASN A 26 -8.63 -19.74 26.14
C ASN A 26 -9.35 -20.24 24.88
N ALA A 27 -10.47 -19.63 24.50
CA ALA A 27 -11.16 -20.04 23.28
C ALA A 27 -10.34 -19.66 22.04
N ALA A 28 -10.23 -20.60 21.11
CA ALA A 28 -9.52 -20.44 19.85
C ALA A 28 -10.27 -19.44 18.94
N MET A 29 -9.60 -18.34 18.58
CA MET A 29 -10.23 -17.29 17.76
C MET A 29 -10.57 -17.75 16.36
N GLU A 30 -9.78 -18.65 15.77
CA GLU A 30 -10.05 -19.17 14.42
C GLU A 30 -11.40 -19.89 14.37
N ARG A 31 -11.68 -20.76 15.34
CA ARG A 31 -12.98 -21.43 15.46
C ARG A 31 -14.11 -20.44 15.66
N ILE A 32 -13.98 -19.48 16.57
CA ILE A 32 -15.02 -18.47 16.81
C ILE A 32 -15.32 -17.67 15.52
N ARG A 33 -14.29 -17.30 14.76
CA ARG A 33 -14.45 -16.58 13.51
C ARG A 33 -15.12 -17.44 12.43
N GLU A 34 -14.78 -18.73 12.33
CA GLU A 34 -15.42 -19.67 11.41
C GLU A 34 -16.91 -19.84 11.71
N GLU A 35 -17.28 -20.11 12.96
CA GLU A 35 -18.68 -20.28 13.38
C GLU A 35 -19.50 -19.01 13.17
N LEU A 36 -18.90 -17.84 13.36
CA LEU A 36 -19.55 -16.54 13.15
C LEU A 36 -19.47 -16.05 11.69
N GLY A 37 -18.80 -16.78 10.78
CA GLY A 37 -18.62 -16.38 9.39
C GLY A 37 -17.78 -15.11 9.20
N ILE A 38 -16.92 -14.76 10.17
CA ILE A 38 -16.08 -13.55 10.14
C ILE A 38 -14.75 -13.87 9.48
N SER A 39 -14.60 -13.51 8.20
CA SER A 39 -13.30 -13.57 7.53
C SER A 39 -12.30 -12.57 8.12
N SER A 40 -11.02 -12.95 8.17
CA SER A 40 -9.95 -12.09 8.68
C SER A 40 -9.82 -10.81 7.85
N VAL A 41 -9.40 -9.73 8.50
CA VAL A 41 -9.17 -8.42 7.85
C VAL A 41 -8.12 -8.55 6.76
N PHE A 42 -7.07 -9.33 7.02
CA PHE A 42 -6.03 -9.60 6.03
C PHE A 42 -6.60 -10.29 4.79
N LEU A 43 -7.42 -11.33 4.95
CA LEU A 43 -8.04 -12.02 3.83
C LEU A 43 -8.95 -11.07 3.03
N ARG A 44 -9.83 -10.32 3.71
CA ARG A 44 -10.73 -9.35 3.06
C ARG A 44 -9.97 -8.30 2.25
N THR A 45 -8.91 -7.73 2.83
CA THR A 45 -8.11 -6.70 2.18
C THR A 45 -7.27 -7.25 1.02
N SER A 46 -6.75 -8.47 1.16
CA SER A 46 -6.01 -9.16 0.09
C SER A 46 -6.91 -9.49 -1.10
N THR A 47 -8.10 -10.07 -0.86
CA THR A 47 -9.06 -10.35 -1.93
C THR A 47 -9.54 -9.07 -2.62
N ALA A 48 -9.81 -8.00 -1.87
CA ALA A 48 -10.18 -6.72 -2.46
C ALA A 48 -9.05 -6.14 -3.34
N ARG A 49 -7.80 -6.25 -2.90
CA ARG A 49 -6.62 -5.82 -3.67
C ARG A 49 -6.44 -6.65 -4.93
N GLU A 50 -6.58 -7.97 -4.85
CA GLU A 50 -6.48 -8.86 -6.00
C GLU A 50 -7.54 -8.54 -7.05
N ARG A 51 -8.81 -8.36 -6.62
CA ARG A 51 -9.89 -7.90 -7.51
C ARG A 51 -9.58 -6.57 -8.16
N ALA A 52 -9.01 -5.62 -7.42
CA ALA A 52 -8.59 -4.33 -7.98
C ALA A 52 -7.49 -4.50 -9.04
N TYR A 53 -6.50 -5.35 -8.78
CA TYR A 53 -5.42 -5.63 -9.73
C TYR A 53 -5.92 -6.24 -11.04
N ILE A 54 -6.91 -7.15 -10.97
CA ILE A 54 -7.53 -7.73 -12.16
C ILE A 54 -8.42 -6.72 -12.88
N LYS A 55 -9.19 -5.91 -12.14
CA LYS A 55 -10.18 -4.99 -12.70
C LYS A 55 -9.57 -3.75 -13.34
N TRP A 56 -8.55 -3.16 -12.72
CA TRP A 56 -8.04 -1.84 -13.12
C TRP A 56 -7.43 -1.81 -14.53
N PRO A 57 -6.64 -2.81 -14.97
CA PRO A 57 -6.14 -2.85 -16.35
C PRO A 57 -7.25 -2.97 -17.41
N ALA A 58 -8.37 -3.61 -17.06
CA ALA A 58 -9.51 -3.81 -17.96
C ALA A 58 -10.57 -2.69 -17.90
N SER A 59 -10.36 -1.66 -17.05
CA SER A 59 -11.32 -0.58 -16.87
C SER A 59 -11.18 0.47 -17.98
N LYS A 60 -12.28 1.12 -18.41
CA LYS A 60 -12.26 2.21 -19.40
C LYS A 60 -11.88 3.58 -18.80
N THR A 61 -11.07 3.58 -17.75
CA THR A 61 -10.69 4.80 -17.01
C THR A 61 -9.24 5.16 -17.28
N TRP A 62 -8.87 6.44 -17.10
CA TRP A 62 -7.49 6.93 -17.22
C TRP A 62 -6.48 6.14 -16.36
N ILE A 63 -6.93 5.45 -15.32
CA ILE A 63 -6.11 4.57 -14.49
C ILE A 63 -5.57 3.39 -15.32
N ALA A 64 -6.39 2.80 -16.20
CA ALA A 64 -5.96 1.71 -17.06
C ALA A 64 -4.89 2.20 -18.06
N ASP A 65 -5.10 3.39 -18.63
CA ASP A 65 -4.13 4.02 -19.54
C ASP A 65 -2.80 4.27 -18.82
N LEU A 66 -2.82 4.76 -17.58
CA LEU A 66 -1.61 4.95 -16.77
C LEU A 66 -0.89 3.64 -16.40
N ILE A 67 -1.63 2.55 -16.18
CA ILE A 67 -1.05 1.23 -15.92
C ILE A 67 -0.39 0.68 -17.19
N ASN A 68 -1.05 0.83 -18.35
CA ASN A 68 -0.55 0.36 -19.64
C ASN A 68 0.59 1.23 -20.19
N GLN A 69 0.56 2.54 -19.91
CA GLN A 69 1.56 3.52 -20.30
C GLN A 69 2.18 4.19 -19.06
N PRO A 70 3.04 3.48 -18.31
CA PRO A 70 3.64 4.02 -17.10
C PRO A 70 4.52 5.23 -17.42
N ILE A 71 4.40 6.28 -16.61
CA ILE A 71 5.20 7.51 -16.74
C ILE A 71 6.67 7.18 -16.43
N LYS A 72 7.48 7.03 -17.49
CA LYS A 72 8.92 6.68 -17.39
C LYS A 72 9.78 7.80 -16.79
N ALA A 73 9.29 9.04 -16.80
CA ALA A 73 10.03 10.21 -16.32
C ALA A 73 9.94 10.47 -14.81
N GLN A 74 9.43 9.53 -13.99
CA GLN A 74 9.20 9.73 -12.56
C GLN A 74 10.42 10.25 -11.78
N LYS A 75 11.65 9.90 -12.21
CA LYS A 75 12.90 10.32 -11.55
C LYS A 75 13.55 11.58 -12.14
N SER A 76 13.05 12.07 -13.29
CA SER A 76 13.53 13.26 -13.97
C SER A 76 12.52 14.40 -13.78
N THR A 77 12.39 14.85 -12.55
CA THR A 77 11.60 16.05 -12.24
C THR A 77 12.40 17.29 -12.63
N TRP A 78 11.72 18.41 -12.86
CA TRP A 78 12.38 19.69 -13.14
C TRP A 78 13.46 20.01 -12.09
N VAL A 79 13.18 19.71 -10.81
CA VAL A 79 14.12 19.86 -9.70
C VAL A 79 15.38 19.02 -9.88
N THR A 80 15.27 17.72 -10.20
CA THR A 80 16.46 16.89 -10.44
C THR A 80 17.19 17.29 -11.71
N GLY A 81 16.48 17.80 -12.71
CA GLY A 81 17.03 18.42 -13.92
C GLY A 81 17.88 19.67 -13.61
N CYS A 82 17.34 20.62 -12.85
CA CYS A 82 18.03 21.84 -12.42
C CYS A 82 19.28 21.50 -11.59
N SER A 83 19.18 20.59 -10.61
CA SER A 83 20.34 20.17 -9.82
C SER A 83 21.45 19.55 -10.68
N ARG A 84 21.10 18.73 -11.69
CA ARG A 84 22.07 18.17 -12.64
C ARG A 84 22.70 19.25 -13.51
N TRP A 85 21.90 20.22 -13.97
CA TRP A 85 22.36 21.33 -14.79
C TRP A 85 23.33 22.24 -14.02
N ILE A 86 22.95 22.67 -12.81
CA ILE A 86 23.80 23.49 -11.91
C ILE A 86 25.11 22.75 -11.63
N LYS A 87 25.05 21.46 -11.28
CA LYS A 87 26.27 20.66 -11.05
C LYS A 87 27.18 20.63 -12.27
N LYS A 88 26.62 20.48 -13.47
CA LYS A 88 27.38 20.37 -14.73
C LYS A 88 27.99 21.68 -15.19
N TYR A 89 27.29 22.80 -15.00
CA TYR A 89 27.66 24.09 -15.61
C TYR A 89 28.12 25.16 -14.62
N CYS A 90 27.61 25.17 -13.37
CA CYS A 90 27.90 26.25 -12.41
C CYS A 90 29.09 25.96 -11.47
N THR A 91 29.55 24.71 -11.34
CA THR A 91 30.63 24.35 -10.39
C THR A 91 32.04 24.64 -10.89
N LYS A 92 32.24 24.89 -12.20
CA LYS A 92 33.57 25.12 -12.80
C LYS A 92 34.10 26.55 -12.66
N ASN A 93 33.28 27.53 -12.28
CA ASN A 93 33.67 28.95 -12.31
C ASN A 93 34.25 29.49 -10.99
N ALA A 94 34.44 28.65 -9.97
CA ALA A 94 34.93 29.10 -8.65
C ALA A 94 36.45 29.00 -8.46
N ALA A 95 37.21 28.47 -9.43
CA ALA A 95 38.65 28.19 -9.29
C ALA A 95 39.55 29.07 -10.18
N GLY A 96 39.17 30.33 -10.43
CA GLY A 96 39.88 31.19 -11.38
C GLY A 96 39.80 32.69 -11.11
N GLN A 97 39.71 33.12 -9.85
CA GLN A 97 39.92 34.52 -9.48
C GLN A 97 40.84 34.59 -8.25
N THR A 98 42.13 34.70 -8.54
CA THR A 98 43.18 35.28 -7.69
C THR A 98 44.10 36.06 -8.59
#